data_AF-A0A430FJE3-F1
#
_entry.id   AF-A0A430FJE3-F1
#
_cell.length_a   1.000
_cell.length_b   1.000
_cell.length_c   1.000
_cell.angle_alpha   90.00
_cell.angle_beta   90.00
_cell.angle_gamma   90.00
#
_symmetry.space_group_name_H-M   'P 1'
#
loop_
_entity.id
_entity.type
_entity.pdbx_description
1 polymer ?
#
loop_
_entity_poly.entity_id
_entity_poly.type
_entity_poly.pdbx_seq_one_letter_code
_entity_poly.pdbx_strand_id
1 'polypeptide(L)'
;MSAGVWEQLLDTGHAITSLDQVAPGDVAFLTGADFGLLAFTVTRIERHPEKGVTLLFMGEHRRYQIGAPSRLQLAFALRKDTPCRE
;
A
#
# COMPACT_ATOMS: atom_id res chain seq x y z
N MET A 1 -6.45 6.24 15.48
CA MET A 1 -6.96 6.16 14.10
C MET A 1 -8.13 5.19 14.12
N SER A 2 -9.33 5.63 13.73
CA SER A 2 -10.59 4.95 14.08
C SER A 2 -10.79 3.65 13.31
N ALA A 3 -11.28 2.61 14.00
CA ALA A 3 -11.66 1.32 13.44
C ALA A 3 -12.59 1.45 12.22
N GLY A 4 -13.44 2.49 12.19
CA GLY A 4 -14.40 2.72 11.12
C GLY A 4 -13.81 3.02 9.73
N VAL A 5 -12.55 3.49 9.61
CA VAL A 5 -11.93 3.69 8.28
C VAL A 5 -11.50 2.36 7.66
N TRP A 6 -11.00 1.43 8.49
CA TRP A 6 -10.60 0.10 8.03
C TRP A 6 -11.81 -0.77 7.69
N GLU A 7 -12.88 -0.70 8.49
CA GLU A 7 -14.15 -1.39 8.19
C GLU A 7 -14.75 -0.89 6.87
N GLN A 8 -14.83 0.43 6.66
CA GLN A 8 -15.29 1.00 5.39
C GLN A 8 -14.44 0.58 4.18
N LEU A 9 -13.12 0.48 4.36
CA LEU A 9 -12.23 0.03 3.28
C LEU A 9 -12.45 -1.44 2.91
N LEU A 10 -12.82 -2.28 3.87
CA LEU A 10 -13.14 -3.69 3.60
C LEU A 10 -14.47 -3.85 2.88
N ASP A 11 -15.44 -2.98 3.16
CA ASP A 11 -16.78 -3.05 2.57
C ASP A 11 -16.87 -2.36 1.20
N THR A 12 -16.21 -1.21 1.02
CA THR A 12 -16.35 -0.37 -0.19
C THR A 12 -15.03 0.05 -0.81
N GLY A 13 -13.91 -0.55 -0.41
CA GLY A 13 -12.60 -0.22 -0.98
C GLY A 13 -12.41 -0.83 -2.36
N HIS A 14 -11.85 -0.04 -3.29
CA HIS A 14 -11.40 -0.55 -4.57
C HIS A 14 -10.05 -1.26 -4.41
N ALA A 15 -9.98 -2.51 -4.88
CA ALA A 15 -8.76 -3.30 -4.85
C ALA A 15 -7.79 -2.89 -5.96
N ILE A 16 -6.58 -2.50 -5.56
CA ILE A 16 -5.46 -2.18 -6.44
C ILE A 16 -4.49 -3.36 -6.41
N THR A 17 -4.33 -4.04 -7.53
CA THR A 17 -3.47 -5.22 -7.63
C THR A 17 -2.10 -4.92 -8.24
N SER A 18 -1.92 -3.71 -8.80
CA SER A 18 -0.69 -3.31 -9.45
C SER A 18 0.05 -2.22 -8.67
N LEU A 19 1.35 -2.40 -8.47
CA LEU A 19 2.16 -1.53 -7.63
C LEU A 19 2.31 -0.10 -8.17
N ASP A 20 2.31 0.05 -9.49
CA ASP A 20 2.35 1.34 -10.17
C ASP A 20 1.11 2.19 -9.90
N GLN A 21 -0.03 1.56 -9.62
CA GLN A 21 -1.31 2.22 -9.33
C GLN A 21 -1.48 2.65 -7.86
N VAL A 22 -0.63 2.14 -6.96
CA VAL A 22 -0.66 2.52 -5.54
C VAL A 22 -0.34 4.01 -5.39
N ALA A 23 -1.08 4.69 -4.51
CA ALA A 23 -0.95 6.10 -4.20
C ALA A 23 -0.93 6.36 -2.68
N PRO A 24 -0.42 7.52 -2.23
CA PRO A 24 -0.60 7.95 -0.85
C PRO A 24 -2.08 7.97 -0.45
N GLY A 25 -2.39 7.47 0.74
CA GLY A 25 -3.74 7.28 1.26
C GLY A 25 -4.25 5.83 1.14
N ASP A 26 -3.70 5.04 0.22
CA ASP A 26 -4.08 3.63 0.09
C ASP A 26 -3.61 2.82 1.30
N VAL A 27 -4.37 1.78 1.65
CA VAL A 27 -3.91 0.76 2.59
C VAL A 27 -3.26 -0.37 1.81
N ALA A 28 -1.94 -0.46 1.86
CA ALA A 28 -1.18 -1.51 1.19
C ALA A 28 -1.09 -2.76 2.07
N PHE A 29 -1.30 -3.92 1.44
CA PHE A 29 -1.11 -5.24 2.02
C PHE A 29 0.10 -5.89 1.35
N LEU A 30 1.17 -6.07 2.11
CA LEU A 30 2.40 -6.69 1.66
C LEU A 30 2.50 -8.11 2.21
N THR A 31 3.12 -8.98 1.43
CA THR A 31 3.49 -10.33 1.83
C THR A 31 4.97 -10.56 1.56
N GLY A 32 5.57 -11.52 2.26
CA GLY A 32 6.95 -11.95 2.05
C GLY A 32 7.13 -13.37 2.54
N ALA A 33 8.24 -14.01 2.18
CA ALA A 33 8.52 -15.40 2.59
C ALA A 33 8.62 -15.58 4.11
N ASP A 34 9.03 -14.52 4.82
CA ASP A 34 9.44 -14.57 6.23
C ASP A 34 8.38 -14.00 7.20
N PHE A 35 7.24 -13.53 6.69
CA PHE A 35 6.12 -13.04 7.52
C PHE A 35 4.77 -13.18 6.79
N GLY A 36 3.68 -13.15 7.57
CA GLY A 36 2.33 -13.20 7.04
C GLY A 36 1.92 -11.94 6.28
N LEU A 37 0.70 -11.47 6.52
CA LEU A 37 0.20 -10.27 5.88
C LEU A 37 0.56 -9.03 6.71
N LEU A 38 1.23 -8.06 6.09
CA LEU A 38 1.53 -6.76 6.67
C LEU A 38 0.63 -5.70 6.02
N ALA A 39 -0.14 -4.96 6.81
CA ALA A 39 -1.03 -3.93 6.30
C ALA A 39 -0.68 -2.56 6.88
N PHE A 40 -0.63 -1.51 6.05
CA PHE A 40 -0.42 -0.14 6.50
C PHE A 40 -0.93 0.90 5.49
N THR A 41 -1.26 2.10 5.98
CA THR A 41 -1.58 3.25 5.12
C THR A 41 -0.30 3.82 4.52
N VAL A 42 -0.24 3.91 3.20
CA VAL A 42 0.86 4.51 2.46
C VAL A 42 0.80 6.03 2.60
N THR A 43 1.83 6.65 3.13
CA THR A 43 1.90 8.11 3.31
C THR A 43 2.75 8.79 2.24
N ARG A 44 3.70 8.07 1.66
CA ARG A 44 4.57 8.52 0.56
C ARG A 44 5.02 7.33 -0.28
N ILE A 45 5.32 7.58 -1.55
CA ILE A 45 5.87 6.60 -2.49
C ILE A 45 7.09 7.21 -3.17
N GLU A 46 8.17 6.44 -3.22
CA GLU A 46 9.33 6.74 -4.07
C GLU A 46 9.53 5.62 -5.06
N ARG A 47 9.62 5.96 -6.35
CA ARG A 47 9.83 5.01 -7.43
C ARG A 47 11.24 5.21 -8.01
N HIS A 48 12.00 4.13 -8.08
CA HIS A 48 13.34 4.06 -8.64
C HIS A 48 13.34 3.04 -9.79
N PRO A 49 12.74 3.36 -10.95
CA PRO A 49 12.63 2.44 -12.08
C PRO A 49 14.00 1.95 -12.56
N GLU A 50 15.03 2.79 -12.51
CA GLU A 50 16.41 2.45 -12.87
C GLU A 50 17.04 1.39 -11.96
N LYS A 51 16.48 1.19 -10.77
CA LYS A 51 16.89 0.16 -9.80
C LYS A 51 15.88 -0.96 -9.67
N GLY A 52 14.73 -0.87 -10.34
CA GLY A 52 13.60 -1.79 -10.17
C GLY A 52 13.05 -1.79 -8.74
N VAL A 53 13.07 -0.65 -8.04
CA VAL A 53 12.70 -0.53 -6.63
C VAL A 53 11.57 0.48 -6.43
N THR A 54 10.60 0.13 -5.59
CA THR A 54 9.59 1.06 -5.06
C THR A 54 9.67 1.06 -3.53
N LEU A 55 9.70 2.24 -2.92
CA LEU A 55 9.64 2.43 -1.48
C LEU A 55 8.26 2.94 -1.08
N LEU A 56 7.57 2.20 -0.21
CA LEU A 56 6.30 2.59 0.37
C LEU A 56 6.50 3.03 1.82
N PHE A 57 6.08 4.24 2.15
CA PHE A 57 6.26 4.81 3.49
C PHE A 57 5.00 4.66 4.32
N MET A 58 5.16 4.31 5.60
CA MET A 58 4.08 4.31 6.61
C MET A 58 4.07 5.62 7.42
N GLY A 59 5.18 6.35 7.42
CA GLY A 59 5.41 7.61 8.12
C GLY A 59 6.80 8.14 7.75
N GLU A 60 7.32 9.15 8.45
CA GLU A 60 8.56 9.83 8.04
C GLU A 60 9.80 8.91 8.05
N HIS A 61 9.88 7.97 9.00
CA HIS A 61 11.06 7.15 9.22
C HIS A 61 10.87 5.65 8.92
N ARG A 62 9.65 5.22 8.60
CA ARG A 62 9.33 3.81 8.33
C ARG A 62 8.91 3.61 6.90
N ARG A 63 9.62 2.72 6.20
CA ARG A 63 9.37 2.36 4.81
C ARG A 63 9.59 0.89 4.54
N TYR A 64 8.92 0.37 3.53
CA TYR A 64 9.12 -0.96 2.98
C TYR A 64 9.55 -0.88 1.53
N GLN A 65 10.53 -1.71 1.17
CA GLN A 65 11.02 -1.83 -0.19
C GLN A 65 10.29 -2.96 -0.91
N ILE A 66 9.84 -2.71 -2.14
CA ILE A 66 9.33 -3.72 -3.07
C ILE A 66 10.23 -3.69 -4.31
N GLY A 67 10.64 -4.87 -4.79
CA GLY A 67 11.63 -5.01 -5.85
C GLY A 67 13.07 -5.16 -5.32
N ALA A 68 13.99 -5.56 -6.21
CA ALA A 68 15.26 -6.20 -5.87
C ALA A 68 16.17 -5.41 -4.90
N PRO A 69 16.82 -6.05 -3.90
CA PRO A 69 16.74 -7.47 -3.52
C PRO A 69 15.61 -7.81 -2.51
N SER A 70 14.58 -6.97 -2.40
CA SER A 70 13.48 -7.22 -1.44
C SER A 70 12.67 -8.47 -1.80
N ARG A 71 12.37 -9.28 -0.78
CA ARG A 71 11.41 -10.40 -0.89
C ARG A 71 9.96 -9.97 -0.71
N LEU A 72 9.72 -8.68 -0.44
CA LEU A 72 8.37 -8.18 -0.26
C LEU A 72 7.68 -8.04 -1.59
N GLN A 73 6.42 -8.45 -1.61
CA GLN A 73 5.53 -8.32 -2.74
C GLN A 73 4.27 -7.59 -2.30
N LEU A 74 3.72 -6.79 -3.21
CA LEU A 74 2.36 -6.29 -3.05
C LEU A 74 1.41 -7.46 -3.23
N ALA A 75 0.60 -7.76 -2.21
CA ALA A 75 -0.53 -8.66 -2.37
C ALA A 75 -1.68 -7.90 -3.06
N PHE A 76 -2.08 -6.77 -2.46
CA PHE A 76 -3.02 -5.79 -3.01
C PHE A 76 -2.95 -4.51 -2.17
N ALA A 77 -3.60 -3.45 -2.62
CA ALA A 77 -3.92 -2.29 -1.80
C ALA A 77 -5.41 -1.99 -1.88
N LEU A 78 -5.95 -1.32 -0.85
CA LEU A 78 -7.32 -0.83 -0.83
C LEU A 78 -7.29 0.69 -0.86
N ARG A 79 -8.02 1.25 -1.83
CA ARG A 79 -8.27 2.69 -1.91
C ARG A 79 -9.71 2.96 -1.49
N LYS A 80 -9.90 3.97 -0.64
CA LYS A 80 -11.25 4.41 -0.28
C LYS A 80 -11.89 5.06 -1.49
N ASP A 81 -13.07 4.59 -1.88
CA ASP A 81 -13.88 5.31 -2.85
C ASP A 81 -14.20 6.69 -2.28
N THR A 82 -13.70 7.72 -2.96
CA THR A 82 -14.09 9.08 -2.64
C THR A 82 -15.51 9.24 -3.18
N PRO A 83 -16.52 9.57 -2.36
CA PRO A 83 -17.84 9.80 -2.90
C PRO A 83 -17.73 10.91 -3.95
N CYS A 84 -18.15 10.62 -5.18
CA CYS A 84 -18.32 11.63 -6.22
C CYS A 84 -19.18 12.74 -5.62
N ARG A 85 -18.62 13.93 -5.44
CA ARG A 85 -19.44 15.12 -5.19
C ARG A 85 -20.15 15.43 -6.51
N GLU A 86 -21.45 15.18 -6.54
CA GLU A 86 -22.37 15.72 -7.56
C GLU A 86 -22.36 17.25 -7.54
#